data_AF-A0A2W4U3Z5-F1
#
_entry.id   AF-A0A2W4U3Z5-F1
#
_cell.length_a   1.000
_cell.length_b   1.000
_cell.length_c   1.000
_cell.angle_alpha   90.00
_cell.angle_beta   90.00
_cell.angle_gamma   90.00
#
_symmetry.space_group_name_H-M   'P 1'
#
loop_
_entity.id
_entity.type
_entity.pdbx_description
1 polymer ?
#
loop_
_entity_poly.entity_id
_entity_poly.type
_entity_poly.pdbx_seq_one_letter_code
_entity_poly.pdbx_strand_id
1 'polypeptide(L)'
;MAATRTTAEEQLERILYVIAAANGKKGRPLAELAKTLGVEPSRITRDLEEVTARAFYHPAGSVDAFDIVLEGERVKVWTTGEFKRPIRLSPLEALALGLGFRALAAGAAGSHARRDELVAFAERLERAVASTPPEELVKRFAVDDGAPGDTSVRAVLRRAAAERRRCRIAYLASGTREPDERVVCPYVLVYANGAWYVIAHCTKREDVRLFRLDRIVAAETVDGTFEVPPDFDANDYFTEGRVYRADEEIEAVVRYSPRIARWIRERGPVEELE
;
A
#
# COMPACT_ATOMS: atom_id res chain seq x y z
N MET A 1 -16.53 -13.78 36.34
CA MET A 1 -15.59 -14.40 35.39
C MET A 1 -14.93 -13.27 34.61
N ALA A 2 -13.63 -13.05 34.82
CA ALA A 2 -12.89 -11.95 34.20
C ALA A 2 -12.79 -12.18 32.68
N ALA A 3 -13.27 -11.23 31.89
CA ALA A 3 -13.08 -11.23 30.45
C ALA A 3 -11.58 -11.14 30.16
N THR A 4 -10.99 -12.20 29.62
CA THR A 4 -9.61 -12.23 29.16
C THR A 4 -9.45 -11.10 28.15
N ARG A 5 -8.70 -10.05 28.52
CA ARG A 5 -8.40 -8.94 27.61
C ARG A 5 -7.57 -9.50 26.47
N THR A 6 -8.22 -9.73 25.34
CA THR A 6 -7.56 -10.16 24.11
C THR A 6 -6.62 -9.06 23.66
N THR A 7 -5.36 -9.39 23.39
CA THR A 7 -4.39 -8.40 22.91
C THR A 7 -4.66 -8.04 21.45
N ALA A 8 -4.20 -6.88 21.01
CA ALA A 8 -4.28 -6.50 19.59
C ALA A 8 -3.53 -7.50 18.68
N GLU A 9 -2.48 -8.13 19.22
CA GLU A 9 -1.71 -9.20 18.58
C GLU A 9 -2.57 -10.46 18.35
N GLU A 10 -3.22 -10.98 19.39
CA GLU A 10 -4.12 -12.14 19.27
C GLU A 10 -5.27 -11.88 18.29
N GLN A 11 -5.78 -10.65 18.27
CA GLN A 11 -6.80 -10.24 17.31
C GLN A 11 -6.29 -10.26 15.86
N LEU A 12 -5.12 -9.66 15.63
CA LEU A 12 -4.48 -9.66 14.32
C LEU A 12 -4.19 -11.08 13.82
N GLU A 13 -3.69 -11.95 14.69
CA GLU A 13 -3.44 -13.36 14.36
C GLU A 13 -4.71 -14.09 13.91
N ARG A 14 -5.82 -13.92 14.63
CA ARG A 14 -7.10 -14.51 14.24
C ARG A 14 -7.57 -13.99 12.89
N ILE A 15 -7.48 -12.69 12.65
CA ILE A 15 -7.87 -12.06 11.38
C ILE A 15 -7.04 -12.65 10.22
N LEU A 16 -5.71 -12.69 10.37
CA LEU A 16 -4.81 -13.21 9.35
C LEU A 16 -5.07 -14.69 9.07
N TYR A 17 -5.32 -15.49 10.12
CA TYR A 17 -5.69 -16.89 9.97
C TYR A 17 -7.01 -17.04 9.19
N VAL A 18 -8.04 -16.29 9.56
CA VAL A 18 -9.37 -16.37 8.92
C VAL A 18 -9.28 -15.96 7.45
N ILE A 19 -8.54 -14.90 7.12
CA ILE A 19 -8.31 -14.46 5.74
C ILE A 19 -7.67 -15.57 4.90
N ALA A 20 -6.62 -16.20 5.41
CA ALA A 20 -5.92 -17.28 4.72
C ALA A 20 -6.78 -18.55 4.59
N ALA A 21 -7.44 -18.96 5.67
CA ALA A 21 -8.18 -20.21 5.74
C ALA A 21 -9.50 -20.18 4.94
N ALA A 22 -10.13 -19.01 4.85
CA ALA A 22 -11.39 -18.80 4.13
C ALA A 22 -11.19 -18.40 2.65
N ASN A 23 -9.94 -18.41 2.16
CA ASN A 23 -9.63 -18.07 0.77
C ASN A 23 -10.22 -19.08 -0.22
N GLY A 24 -10.96 -18.59 -1.21
CA GLY A 24 -11.49 -19.37 -2.33
C GLY A 24 -13.02 -19.45 -2.41
N LYS A 25 -13.54 -19.88 -3.56
CA LYS A 25 -14.97 -19.81 -3.93
C LYS A 25 -15.93 -20.46 -2.93
N LYS A 26 -15.49 -21.52 -2.23
CA LYS A 26 -16.32 -22.24 -1.27
C LYS A 26 -16.32 -21.59 0.12
N GLY A 27 -15.29 -20.83 0.49
CA GLY A 27 -15.11 -20.30 1.86
C GLY A 27 -15.09 -21.38 2.95
N ARG A 28 -15.13 -20.96 4.21
CA ARG A 28 -15.14 -21.81 5.40
C ARG A 28 -16.31 -21.50 6.34
N PRO A 29 -16.91 -22.50 7.00
CA PRO A 29 -17.86 -22.27 8.09
C PRO A 29 -17.21 -21.58 9.29
N LEU A 30 -17.90 -20.61 9.89
CA LEU A 30 -17.47 -19.90 11.10
C LEU A 30 -17.22 -20.86 12.26
N ALA A 31 -18.07 -21.89 12.42
CA ALA A 31 -17.91 -22.91 13.47
C ALA A 31 -16.60 -23.71 13.33
N GLU A 32 -16.14 -23.96 12.11
CA GLU A 32 -14.88 -24.68 11.88
C GLU A 32 -13.69 -23.78 12.22
N LEU A 33 -13.71 -22.52 11.76
CA LEU A 33 -12.68 -21.52 12.07
C LEU A 33 -12.59 -21.26 13.58
N ALA A 34 -13.74 -21.11 14.23
CA ALA A 34 -13.90 -20.95 15.67
C ALA A 34 -13.27 -22.12 16.45
N LYS A 35 -13.56 -23.36 16.03
CA LYS A 35 -12.99 -24.56 16.63
C LYS A 35 -11.46 -24.59 16.53
N THR A 36 -10.90 -24.24 15.37
CA THR A 36 -9.43 -24.22 15.20
C THR A 36 -8.77 -23.11 16.01
N LEU A 37 -9.41 -21.94 16.12
CA LEU A 37 -8.90 -20.80 16.87
C LEU A 37 -9.21 -20.86 18.38
N GLY A 38 -10.02 -21.82 18.83
CA GLY A 38 -10.42 -21.94 20.23
C GLY A 38 -11.29 -20.77 20.72
N VAL A 39 -12.07 -20.15 19.84
CA VAL A 39 -12.92 -18.98 20.14
C VAL A 39 -14.36 -19.22 19.71
N GLU A 40 -15.29 -18.42 20.23
CA GLU A 40 -16.68 -18.42 19.79
C GLU A 40 -16.83 -17.84 18.36
N PRO A 41 -17.74 -18.36 17.51
CA PRO A 41 -17.99 -17.84 16.17
C PRO A 41 -18.27 -16.33 16.13
N SER A 42 -19.03 -15.83 17.11
CA SER A 42 -19.34 -14.40 17.26
C SER A 42 -18.11 -13.52 17.46
N ARG A 43 -17.01 -14.09 17.97
CA ARG A 43 -15.74 -13.38 18.11
C ARG A 43 -15.09 -13.12 16.76
N ILE A 44 -15.07 -14.13 15.90
CA ILE A 44 -14.53 -14.02 14.53
C ILE A 44 -15.34 -12.98 13.74
N THR A 45 -16.67 -13.02 13.85
CA THR A 45 -17.54 -12.02 13.21
C THR A 45 -17.18 -10.61 13.66
N ARG A 46 -17.02 -10.38 14.97
CA ARG A 46 -16.62 -9.07 15.51
C ARG A 46 -15.24 -8.63 15.02
N ASP A 47 -14.26 -9.53 14.98
CA ASP A 47 -12.92 -9.19 14.50
C ASP A 47 -12.93 -8.79 13.02
N LEU A 48 -13.71 -9.50 12.18
CA LEU A 48 -13.88 -9.16 10.77
C LEU A 48 -14.69 -7.87 10.58
N GLU A 49 -15.71 -7.65 11.39
CA GLU A 49 -16.46 -6.39 11.43
C GLU A 49 -15.57 -5.22 11.81
N GLU A 50 -14.63 -5.35 12.74
CA GLU A 50 -13.71 -4.27 13.10
C GLU A 50 -12.73 -3.91 11.96
N VAL A 51 -12.29 -4.90 11.19
CA VAL A 51 -11.43 -4.71 10.01
C VAL A 51 -12.22 -4.10 8.86
N THR A 52 -13.44 -4.57 8.63
CA THR A 52 -14.29 -4.14 7.51
C THR A 52 -15.10 -2.88 7.81
N ALA A 53 -15.37 -2.53 9.08
CA ALA A 53 -16.01 -1.28 9.47
C ALA A 53 -15.14 -0.05 9.16
N ARG A 54 -13.83 -0.27 8.96
CA ARG A 54 -12.88 0.74 8.50
C ARG A 54 -12.86 0.89 6.97
N ALA A 55 -13.68 0.13 6.22
CA ALA A 55 -13.74 0.16 4.75
C ALA A 55 -14.30 1.47 4.16
N PHE A 56 -14.68 2.47 4.96
CA PHE A 56 -14.94 3.83 4.46
C PHE A 56 -13.66 4.62 4.13
N TYR A 57 -12.48 4.02 4.34
CA TYR A 57 -11.23 4.53 3.79
C TYR A 57 -10.87 3.70 2.56
N HIS A 58 -11.04 4.27 1.37
CA HIS A 58 -10.20 3.86 0.25
C HIS A 58 -8.75 4.20 0.64
N PRO A 59 -7.86 3.20 0.79
CA PRO A 59 -6.45 3.49 0.97
C PRO A 59 -5.93 4.10 -0.32
N ALA A 60 -4.98 5.00 -0.17
CA ALA A 60 -4.13 5.39 -1.28
C ALA A 60 -3.56 4.12 -1.96
N GLY A 61 -3.84 3.96 -3.25
CA GLY A 61 -2.97 3.26 -4.19
C GLY A 61 -2.59 1.81 -3.87
N SER A 62 -3.56 0.90 -3.87
CA SER A 62 -3.39 -0.38 -4.58
C SER A 62 -4.76 -1.01 -4.84
N VAL A 63 -4.95 -1.52 -6.05
CA VAL A 63 -6.14 -2.27 -6.45
C VAL A 63 -5.93 -3.74 -6.06
N ASP A 64 -5.68 -3.99 -4.78
CA ASP A 64 -5.51 -5.34 -4.21
C ASP A 64 -6.51 -5.56 -3.08
N ALA A 65 -7.80 -5.53 -3.43
CA ALA A 65 -8.86 -5.73 -2.47
C ALA A 65 -8.98 -7.22 -2.11
N PHE A 66 -8.90 -7.53 -0.82
CA PHE A 66 -9.53 -8.73 -0.27
C PHE A 66 -11.01 -8.42 -0.09
N ASP A 67 -11.86 -9.12 -0.82
CA ASP A 67 -13.28 -9.14 -0.55
C ASP A 67 -13.53 -10.21 0.51
N ILE A 68 -13.85 -9.75 1.72
CA ILE A 68 -14.31 -10.60 2.81
C ILE A 68 -15.83 -10.56 2.81
N VAL A 69 -16.45 -11.70 2.55
CA VAL A 69 -17.90 -11.84 2.52
C VAL A 69 -18.37 -12.84 3.56
N LEU A 70 -19.31 -12.39 4.38
CA LEU A 70 -20.03 -13.20 5.35
C LEU A 70 -21.36 -13.62 4.72
N GLU A 71 -21.48 -14.90 4.35
CA GLU A 71 -22.69 -15.49 3.78
C GLU A 71 -23.27 -16.51 4.77
N GLY A 72 -24.28 -16.09 5.53
CA GLY A 72 -24.81 -16.88 6.64
C GLY A 72 -23.71 -17.16 7.67
N GLU A 73 -23.51 -18.43 8.02
CA GLU A 73 -22.44 -18.86 8.94
C GLU A 73 -21.11 -19.16 8.23
N ARG A 74 -20.85 -18.58 7.06
CA ARG A 74 -19.63 -18.83 6.29
C ARG A 74 -18.87 -17.56 6.00
N VAL A 75 -17.55 -17.64 6.12
CA VAL A 75 -16.61 -16.62 5.66
C VAL A 75 -16.08 -17.05 4.30
N LYS A 76 -16.19 -16.16 3.30
CA LYS A 76 -15.55 -16.30 2.00
C LYS A 76 -14.59 -15.15 1.84
N VAL A 77 -13.36 -15.47 1.44
CA VAL A 77 -12.37 -14.47 1.08
C VAL A 77 -11.98 -14.73 -0.37
N TRP A 78 -12.07 -13.70 -1.20
CA TRP A 78 -11.50 -13.76 -2.54
C TRP A 78 -10.69 -12.50 -2.83
N THR A 79 -9.69 -12.69 -3.67
CA THR A 79 -8.86 -11.60 -4.21
C THR A 79 -9.26 -11.38 -5.67
N THR A 80 -9.23 -10.13 -6.10
CA THR A 80 -9.49 -9.71 -7.48
C THR A 80 -8.45 -10.20 -8.50
N GLY A 81 -7.36 -10.87 -8.08
CA GLY A 81 -6.55 -11.64 -9.03
C GLY A 81 -5.07 -11.82 -8.71
N GLU A 82 -4.51 -11.15 -7.70
CA GLU A 82 -3.05 -11.02 -7.61
C GLU A 82 -2.36 -12.10 -6.78
N PHE A 83 -3.02 -12.73 -5.78
CA PHE A 83 -2.43 -13.87 -5.05
C PHE A 83 -2.40 -15.21 -5.83
N LYS A 84 -2.87 -15.22 -7.08
CA LYS A 84 -2.65 -16.36 -7.99
C LYS A 84 -1.20 -16.44 -8.50
N ARG A 85 -0.45 -15.33 -8.40
CA ARG A 85 0.97 -15.28 -8.68
C ARG A 85 1.71 -15.27 -7.34
N PRO A 86 2.81 -16.03 -7.18
CA PRO A 86 3.63 -15.94 -5.98
C PRO A 86 4.04 -14.48 -5.75
N ILE A 87 3.87 -13.99 -4.51
CA ILE A 87 4.40 -12.68 -4.12
C ILE A 87 5.90 -12.70 -4.38
N ARG A 88 6.36 -11.79 -5.22
CA ARG A 88 7.79 -11.57 -5.49
C ARG A 88 8.31 -10.69 -4.37
N LEU A 89 8.92 -11.29 -3.34
CA LEU A 89 9.65 -10.51 -2.34
C LEU A 89 10.98 -10.08 -2.94
N SER A 90 11.31 -8.80 -2.79
CA SER A 90 12.67 -8.32 -2.97
C SER A 90 13.59 -8.96 -1.92
N PRO A 91 14.91 -9.01 -2.16
CA PRO A 91 15.85 -9.53 -1.18
C PRO A 91 15.80 -8.79 0.17
N LEU A 92 15.58 -7.46 0.16
CA LEU A 92 15.45 -6.67 1.38
C LEU A 92 14.17 -7.00 2.14
N GLU A 93 13.04 -7.16 1.45
CA GLU A 93 11.77 -7.55 2.07
C GLU A 93 11.86 -8.95 2.67
N ALA A 94 12.51 -9.89 1.97
CA ALA A 94 12.74 -11.24 2.48
C ALA A 94 13.63 -11.23 3.73
N LEU A 95 14.69 -10.42 3.76
CA LEU A 95 15.56 -10.24 4.93
C LEU A 95 14.82 -9.54 6.08
N ALA A 96 14.06 -8.48 5.80
CA ALA A 96 13.28 -7.75 6.80
C ALA A 96 12.22 -8.64 7.44
N LEU A 97 11.50 -9.44 6.64
CA LEU A 97 10.56 -10.44 7.13
C LEU A 97 11.27 -11.54 7.91
N GLY A 98 12.43 -12.02 7.44
CA GLY A 98 13.25 -12.99 8.16
C GLY A 98 13.67 -12.51 9.56
N LEU A 99 14.17 -11.28 9.65
CA LEU A 99 14.49 -10.61 10.91
C LEU A 99 13.25 -10.44 11.81
N GLY A 100 12.13 -10.03 11.22
CA GLY A 100 10.85 -9.91 11.94
C GLY A 100 10.40 -11.25 12.53
N PHE A 101 10.46 -12.34 11.76
CA PHE A 101 10.12 -13.68 12.25
C PHE A 101 11.07 -14.15 13.35
N ARG A 102 12.37 -13.85 13.27
CA ARG A 102 13.32 -14.14 14.35
C ARG A 102 13.03 -13.33 15.62
N ALA A 103 12.67 -12.06 15.49
CA ALA A 103 12.26 -11.22 16.62
C ALA A 103 11.00 -11.78 17.29
N LEU A 104 10.00 -12.19 16.50
CA LEU A 104 8.80 -12.86 17.01
C LEU A 104 9.13 -14.21 17.67
N ALA A 105 10.02 -15.00 17.08
CA ALA A 105 10.47 -16.26 17.67
C ALA A 105 11.22 -16.07 19.00
N ALA A 106 11.99 -14.98 19.14
CA ALA A 106 12.64 -14.60 20.38
C ALA A 106 11.61 -14.24 21.47
N GLY A 107 10.54 -13.53 21.09
CA GLY A 107 9.43 -13.14 21.97
C GLY A 107 8.38 -14.21 22.26
N ALA A 108 8.34 -15.32 21.52
CA ALA A 108 7.38 -16.42 21.68
C ALA A 108 7.62 -17.29 22.93
N ALA A 109 7.61 -16.67 24.11
CA ALA A 109 7.69 -17.39 25.38
C ALA A 109 6.43 -18.26 25.57
N GLY A 110 6.61 -19.59 25.68
CA GLY A 110 5.53 -20.52 26.04
C GLY A 110 5.03 -21.45 24.92
N SER A 111 5.50 -21.33 23.67
CA SER A 111 5.19 -22.29 22.61
C SER A 111 6.43 -22.63 21.76
N HIS A 112 7.06 -23.76 22.06
CA HIS A 112 8.23 -24.26 21.33
C HIS A 112 7.90 -24.52 19.85
N ALA A 113 6.75 -25.12 19.56
CA ALA A 113 6.31 -25.38 18.19
C ALA A 113 6.18 -24.10 17.35
N ARG A 114 5.59 -23.04 17.93
CA ARG A 114 5.43 -21.74 17.25
C ARG A 114 6.79 -21.07 17.01
N ARG A 115 7.70 -21.14 17.99
CA ARG A 115 9.07 -20.63 17.83
C ARG A 115 9.77 -21.35 16.68
N ASP A 116 9.69 -22.68 16.63
CA ASP A 116 10.36 -23.49 15.60
C ASP A 116 9.80 -23.21 14.21
N GLU A 117 8.48 -23.06 14.08
CA GLU A 117 7.85 -22.64 12.82
C GLU A 117 8.36 -21.26 12.37
N LEU A 118 8.33 -20.26 13.24
CA LEU A 118 8.79 -18.90 12.91
C LEU A 118 10.27 -18.88 12.48
N VAL A 119 11.13 -19.64 13.16
CA VAL A 119 12.54 -19.80 12.79
C VAL A 119 12.66 -20.48 11.42
N ALA A 120 11.92 -21.57 11.18
CA ALA A 120 11.94 -22.26 9.88
C ALA A 120 11.48 -21.37 8.72
N PHE A 121 10.49 -20.49 8.97
CA PHE A 121 10.05 -19.48 8.00
C PHE A 121 11.16 -18.45 7.72
N ALA A 122 11.81 -17.92 8.76
CA ALA A 122 12.92 -16.99 8.61
C ALA A 122 14.05 -17.60 7.78
N GLU A 123 14.48 -18.81 8.12
CA GLU A 123 15.54 -19.50 7.39
C GLU A 123 15.19 -19.77 5.92
N ARG A 124 13.92 -20.05 5.62
CA ARG A 124 13.48 -20.26 4.23
C ARG A 124 13.60 -18.99 3.41
N LEU A 125 13.30 -17.83 3.99
CA LEU A 125 13.48 -16.53 3.36
C LEU A 125 14.97 -16.21 3.19
N GLU A 126 15.78 -16.43 4.21
CA GLU A 126 17.23 -16.22 4.17
C GLU A 126 17.92 -17.10 3.11
N ARG A 127 17.55 -18.38 3.00
CA ARG A 127 18.05 -19.29 1.95
C ARG A 127 17.66 -18.85 0.54
N ALA A 128 16.43 -18.33 0.38
CA ALA A 128 15.99 -17.78 -0.90
C ALA A 128 16.83 -16.55 -1.31
N VAL A 129 17.30 -15.75 -0.35
CA VAL A 129 18.21 -14.63 -0.60
C VAL A 129 19.64 -15.12 -0.86
N ALA A 130 20.15 -16.03 -0.04
CA ALA A 130 21.53 -16.54 -0.13
C ALA A 130 21.82 -17.32 -1.42
N SER A 131 20.79 -17.86 -2.07
CA SER A 131 20.91 -18.52 -3.39
C SER A 131 20.92 -17.54 -4.57
N THR A 132 20.79 -16.23 -4.31
CA THR A 132 20.86 -15.20 -5.35
C THR A 132 22.31 -14.68 -5.45
N PRO A 133 22.92 -14.62 -6.65
CA PRO A 133 24.26 -14.09 -6.83
C PRO A 133 24.39 -12.63 -6.34
N PRO A 134 25.52 -12.21 -5.75
CA PRO A 134 25.74 -10.83 -5.29
C PRO A 134 25.46 -9.76 -6.35
N GLU A 135 25.81 -10.01 -7.62
CA GLU A 135 25.54 -9.11 -8.74
C GLU A 135 24.04 -8.98 -9.10
N GLU A 136 23.28 -10.05 -8.94
CA GLU A 136 21.81 -10.06 -9.11
C GLU A 136 21.13 -9.38 -7.93
N LEU A 137 21.67 -9.58 -6.72
CA LEU A 137 21.26 -8.90 -5.50
C LEU A 137 21.43 -7.38 -5.66
N VAL A 138 22.59 -6.88 -6.09
CA VAL A 138 22.83 -5.44 -6.32
C VAL A 138 21.86 -4.84 -7.34
N LYS A 139 21.53 -5.58 -8.42
CA LYS A 139 20.51 -5.14 -9.39
C LYS A 139 19.09 -5.11 -8.81
N ARG A 140 18.77 -5.99 -7.87
CA ARG A 140 17.45 -6.08 -7.20
C ARG A 140 17.34 -5.22 -5.94
N PHE A 141 18.47 -4.76 -5.39
CA PHE A 141 18.56 -3.78 -4.29
C PHE A 141 18.44 -2.34 -4.79
N ALA A 142 18.56 -2.11 -6.10
CA ALA A 142 18.09 -0.88 -6.72
C ALA A 142 16.55 -0.88 -6.66
N VAL A 143 15.97 0.24 -6.22
CA VAL A 143 14.53 0.44 -6.02
C VAL A 143 13.78 0.14 -7.31
N ASP A 144 13.31 -1.11 -7.48
CA ASP A 144 12.62 -1.67 -8.64
C ASP A 144 12.76 -0.81 -9.91
N ASP A 145 13.95 -0.92 -10.49
CA ASP A 145 14.45 -0.08 -11.56
C ASP A 145 13.71 -0.26 -12.89
N GLY A 146 12.77 -1.21 -12.98
CA GLY A 146 12.24 -1.69 -14.25
C GLY A 146 13.34 -2.43 -15.02
N ALA A 147 13.01 -3.62 -15.54
CA ALA A 147 13.94 -4.33 -16.41
C ALA A 147 14.28 -3.46 -17.64
N PRO A 148 15.45 -3.62 -18.28
CA PRO A 148 15.70 -3.02 -19.59
C PRO A 148 14.59 -3.46 -20.57
N GLY A 149 13.78 -2.51 -21.04
CA GLY A 149 12.58 -2.77 -21.85
C GLY A 149 11.25 -2.79 -21.08
N ASP A 150 11.24 -2.49 -19.79
CA ASP A 150 10.02 -2.28 -19.01
C ASP A 150 9.28 -1.03 -19.53
N THR A 151 8.08 -1.25 -20.08
CA THR A 151 7.18 -0.21 -20.58
C THR A 151 6.19 0.25 -19.51
N SER A 152 6.39 -0.11 -18.24
CA SER A 152 5.60 0.43 -17.14
C SER A 152 5.73 1.95 -17.09
N VAL A 153 4.63 2.61 -16.70
CA VAL A 153 4.60 4.08 -16.54
C VAL A 153 5.73 4.58 -15.65
N ARG A 154 6.05 3.85 -14.57
CA ARG A 154 7.14 4.20 -13.66
C ARG A 154 8.50 4.12 -14.35
N ALA A 155 8.77 3.03 -15.09
CA ALA A 155 10.03 2.87 -15.79
C ALA A 155 10.23 3.96 -16.87
N VAL A 156 9.17 4.26 -17.64
CA VAL A 156 9.19 5.34 -18.65
C VAL A 156 9.50 6.69 -18.00
N LEU A 157 8.77 7.07 -16.95
CA LEU A 157 8.96 8.36 -16.27
C LEU A 157 10.32 8.47 -15.57
N ARG A 158 10.81 7.38 -14.96
CA ARG A 158 12.13 7.33 -14.33
C ARG A 158 13.24 7.54 -15.37
N ARG A 159 13.16 6.82 -16.49
CA ARG A 159 14.10 6.97 -17.60
C ARG A 159 14.08 8.38 -18.17
N ALA A 160 12.88 8.92 -18.41
CA ALA A 160 12.73 10.28 -18.91
C ALA A 160 13.27 11.34 -17.94
N ALA A 161 13.12 11.14 -16.63
CA ALA A 161 13.72 12.02 -15.63
C ALA A 161 15.25 11.96 -15.67
N ALA A 162 15.84 10.76 -15.78
CA ALA A 162 17.29 10.55 -15.83
C ALA A 162 17.91 11.11 -17.12
N GLU A 163 17.26 10.88 -18.26
CA GLU A 163 17.70 11.32 -19.60
C GLU A 163 17.27 12.76 -19.92
N ARG A 164 16.59 13.44 -18.99
CA ARG A 164 16.05 14.80 -19.17
C ARG A 164 15.17 14.93 -20.42
N ARG A 165 14.34 13.92 -20.68
CA ARG A 165 13.40 13.84 -21.81
C ARG A 165 11.97 14.17 -21.38
N ARG A 166 11.22 14.84 -22.24
CA ARG A 166 9.80 15.12 -22.00
C ARG A 166 8.97 13.84 -22.14
N CYS A 167 7.87 13.76 -21.40
CA CYS A 167 6.90 12.67 -21.51
C CYS A 167 5.50 13.19 -21.82
N ARG A 168 4.79 12.53 -22.73
CA ARG A 168 3.34 12.63 -22.82
C ARG A 168 2.72 11.62 -21.85
N ILE A 169 1.81 12.08 -21.00
CA ILE A 169 1.06 11.27 -20.06
C ILE A 169 -0.44 11.41 -20.31
N ALA A 170 -1.17 10.30 -20.18
CA ALA A 170 -2.64 10.30 -20.09
C ALA A 170 -3.02 10.25 -18.61
N TYR A 171 -3.45 11.37 -18.04
CA TYR A 171 -3.66 11.52 -16.59
C TYR A 171 -5.13 11.62 -16.21
N LEU A 172 -5.60 10.70 -15.36
CA LEU A 172 -6.96 10.71 -14.82
C LEU A 172 -7.02 11.61 -13.57
N ALA A 173 -7.50 12.84 -13.74
CA ALA A 173 -7.63 13.80 -12.66
C ALA A 173 -8.76 13.41 -11.68
N SER A 174 -8.63 13.83 -10.41
CA SER A 174 -9.65 13.58 -9.41
C SER A 174 -11.00 14.16 -9.83
N GLY A 175 -12.07 13.36 -9.76
CA GLY A 175 -13.43 13.80 -10.15
C GLY A 175 -13.71 13.79 -11.66
N THR A 176 -12.75 13.38 -12.50
CA THR A 176 -12.95 13.25 -13.95
C THR A 176 -13.14 11.79 -14.35
N ARG A 177 -13.90 11.54 -15.43
CA ARG A 177 -14.11 10.19 -15.99
C ARG A 177 -13.16 9.86 -17.13
N GLU A 178 -12.60 10.86 -17.78
CA GLU A 178 -11.75 10.72 -18.96
C GLU A 178 -10.34 11.23 -18.66
N PRO A 179 -9.29 10.49 -19.05
CA PRO A 179 -7.90 10.95 -18.93
C PRO A 179 -7.63 12.19 -19.79
N ASP A 180 -6.91 13.16 -19.23
CA ASP A 180 -6.43 14.34 -19.94
C ASP A 180 -4.98 14.13 -20.37
N GLU A 181 -4.67 14.38 -21.64
CA GLU A 181 -3.30 14.29 -22.15
C GLU A 181 -2.48 15.52 -21.77
N ARG A 182 -1.25 15.28 -21.29
CA ARG A 182 -0.34 16.33 -20.85
C ARG A 182 1.08 16.00 -21.25
N VAL A 183 1.83 17.03 -21.68
CA VAL A 183 3.28 16.92 -21.80
C VAL A 183 3.91 17.45 -20.51
N VAL A 184 4.72 16.61 -19.88
CA VAL A 184 5.37 16.88 -18.60
C VAL A 184 6.89 16.70 -18.73
N CYS A 185 7.63 17.48 -17.95
CA CYS A 185 9.07 17.36 -17.77
C CYS A 185 9.31 16.69 -16.40
N PRO A 186 9.50 15.37 -16.33
CA PRO A 186 9.59 14.65 -15.06
C PRO A 186 10.93 14.96 -14.36
N TYR A 187 10.89 15.61 -13.20
CA TYR A 187 12.11 15.99 -12.47
C TYR A 187 12.62 14.84 -11.61
N VAL A 188 11.72 14.28 -10.81
CA VAL A 188 12.02 13.23 -9.84
C VAL A 188 10.76 12.42 -9.53
N LEU A 189 10.96 11.13 -9.28
CA LEU A 189 9.92 10.25 -8.75
C LEU A 189 10.11 10.10 -7.25
N VAL A 190 9.01 10.17 -6.51
CA VAL A 190 9.01 10.11 -5.05
C VAL A 190 7.93 9.17 -4.56
N TYR A 191 8.19 8.49 -3.45
CA TYR A 191 7.21 7.63 -2.80
C TYR A 191 6.76 8.28 -1.50
N ALA A 192 5.45 8.48 -1.34
CA ALA A 192 4.87 9.02 -0.11
C ALA A 192 3.37 8.72 -0.03
N ASN A 193 2.79 8.76 1.17
CA ASN A 193 1.39 8.40 1.40
C ASN A 193 0.96 7.07 0.74
N GLY A 194 1.84 6.07 0.69
CA GLY A 194 1.54 4.76 0.11
C GLY A 194 1.46 4.72 -1.42
N ALA A 195 1.86 5.78 -2.13
CA ALA A 195 1.82 5.80 -3.59
C ALA A 195 3.09 6.45 -4.18
N TRP A 196 3.39 6.09 -5.43
CA TRP A 196 4.40 6.78 -6.21
C TRP A 196 3.83 8.05 -6.84
N TYR A 197 4.63 9.11 -6.83
CA TYR A 197 4.37 10.39 -7.48
C TYR A 197 5.54 10.75 -8.39
N VAL A 198 5.26 11.51 -9.43
CA VAL A 198 6.28 12.24 -10.18
C VAL A 198 6.07 13.73 -9.95
N ILE A 199 7.13 14.41 -9.53
CA ILE A 199 7.20 15.88 -9.53
C ILE A 199 7.66 16.28 -10.92
N ALA A 200 6.84 17.05 -11.63
CA ALA A 200 7.11 17.39 -13.01
C ALA A 200 6.59 18.77 -13.38
N HIS A 201 7.33 19.49 -14.21
CA HIS A 201 6.80 20.70 -14.83
C HIS A 201 5.78 20.34 -15.91
N CYS A 202 4.55 20.82 -15.73
CA CYS A 202 3.43 20.55 -16.62
C CYS A 202 3.31 21.67 -17.65
N THR A 203 3.65 21.41 -18.91
CA THR A 203 3.62 22.41 -19.99
C THR A 203 2.25 23.08 -20.16
N LYS A 204 1.16 22.32 -20.01
CA LYS A 204 -0.23 22.83 -20.11
C LYS A 204 -0.61 23.78 -18.96
N ARG A 205 0.08 23.71 -17.83
CA ARG A 205 -0.22 24.51 -16.62
C ARG A 205 0.90 25.51 -16.31
N GLU A 206 2.00 25.45 -17.05
CA GLU A 206 3.18 26.30 -16.90
C GLU A 206 3.73 26.34 -15.47
N ASP A 207 3.63 25.21 -14.77
CA ASP A 207 4.03 25.09 -13.37
C ASP A 207 4.39 23.65 -12.99
N VAL A 208 5.17 23.50 -11.92
CA VAL A 208 5.57 22.22 -11.33
C VAL A 208 4.42 21.63 -10.53
N ARG A 209 4.01 20.42 -10.93
CA ARG A 209 2.91 19.69 -10.32
C ARG A 209 3.30 18.27 -9.95
N LEU A 210 2.50 17.75 -9.02
CA LEU A 210 2.55 16.40 -8.52
C LEU A 210 1.55 15.53 -9.27
N PHE A 211 2.02 14.46 -9.89
CA PHE A 211 1.18 13.47 -10.54
C PHE A 211 1.33 12.13 -9.85
N ARG A 212 0.23 11.56 -9.37
CA ARG A 212 0.24 10.20 -8.85
C ARG A 212 0.39 9.21 -9.98
N LEU A 213 1.34 8.27 -9.85
CA LEU A 213 1.62 7.28 -10.89
C LEU A 213 0.45 6.32 -11.13
N ASP A 214 -0.33 5.99 -10.09
CA ASP A 214 -1.53 5.13 -10.19
C ASP A 214 -2.67 5.76 -11.02
N ARG A 215 -2.61 7.08 -11.28
CA ARG A 215 -3.57 7.82 -12.10
C ARG A 215 -3.07 8.10 -13.51
N ILE A 216 -1.85 7.69 -13.85
CA ILE A 216 -1.31 7.81 -15.19
C ILE A 216 -1.62 6.51 -15.93
N VAL A 217 -2.53 6.59 -16.90
CA VAL A 217 -3.00 5.44 -17.68
C VAL A 217 -1.95 4.99 -18.69
N ALA A 218 -1.23 5.95 -19.27
CA ALA A 218 -0.16 5.72 -20.22
C ALA A 218 0.89 6.83 -20.10
N ALA A 219 2.15 6.48 -20.36
CA ALA A 219 3.25 7.41 -20.45
C ALA A 219 4.16 7.02 -21.62
N GLU A 220 4.58 7.99 -22.41
CA GLU A 220 5.53 7.80 -23.50
C GLU A 220 6.51 8.97 -23.56
N THR A 221 7.77 8.68 -23.88
CA THR A 221 8.77 9.72 -24.10
C THR A 221 8.49 10.41 -25.44
N VAL A 222 8.50 11.74 -25.44
CA VAL A 222 8.32 12.55 -26.64
C VAL A 222 9.58 13.35 -26.94
N ASP A 223 9.59 14.03 -28.09
CA ASP A 223 10.70 14.89 -28.47
C ASP A 223 10.82 16.13 -27.58
N GLY A 224 12.07 16.54 -27.41
CA GLY A 224 12.46 17.64 -26.53
C GLY A 224 13.08 17.18 -25.23
N THR A 225 14.04 17.97 -24.78
CA THR A 225 14.66 17.87 -23.46
C THR A 225 14.17 19.00 -22.57
N PHE A 226 14.56 18.96 -21.30
CA PHE A 226 14.31 20.02 -20.34
C PHE A 226 15.50 20.15 -19.39
N GLU A 227 15.62 21.31 -18.76
CA GLU A 227 16.49 21.52 -17.62
C GLU A 227 15.66 21.61 -16.35
N VAL A 228 16.22 21.13 -15.24
CA VAL A 228 15.61 21.28 -13.92
C VAL A 228 16.08 22.64 -13.37
N PRO A 229 15.16 23.52 -12.91
CA PRO A 229 15.54 24.79 -12.31
C PRO A 229 16.53 24.57 -11.15
N PRO A 230 17.59 25.39 -11.03
CA PRO A 230 18.63 25.20 -10.01
C PRO A 230 18.11 25.39 -8.58
N ASP A 231 17.00 26.10 -8.42
CA ASP A 231 16.26 26.35 -7.18
C ASP A 231 15.21 25.27 -6.87
N PHE A 232 15.06 24.25 -7.72
CA PHE A 232 14.14 23.16 -7.45
C PHE A 232 14.66 22.26 -6.32
N ASP A 233 13.93 22.21 -5.20
CA ASP A 233 14.05 21.16 -4.19
C ASP A 233 12.79 20.27 -4.21
N ALA A 234 13.00 18.95 -4.24
CA ALA A 234 11.91 18.00 -4.11
C ALA A 234 11.23 18.10 -2.73
N ASN A 235 11.99 18.45 -1.68
CA ASN A 235 11.51 18.57 -0.31
C ASN A 235 10.40 19.62 -0.15
N ASP A 236 10.37 20.66 -0.99
CA ASP A 236 9.33 21.69 -0.98
C ASP A 236 7.93 21.15 -1.30
N TYR A 237 7.85 19.94 -1.86
CA TYR A 237 6.62 19.25 -2.21
C TYR A 237 6.17 18.26 -1.12
N PHE A 238 6.81 18.29 0.05
CA PHE A 238 6.50 17.46 1.21
C PHE A 238 6.18 18.32 2.43
N THR A 239 5.04 18.06 3.07
CA THR A 239 4.68 18.65 4.36
C THR A 239 4.15 17.54 5.27
N GLU A 240 4.82 17.29 6.40
CA GLU A 240 4.43 16.26 7.38
C GLU A 240 4.19 14.86 6.77
N GLY A 241 5.04 14.46 5.83
CA GLY A 241 4.91 13.18 5.11
C GLY A 241 3.79 13.15 4.05
N ARG A 242 3.09 14.27 3.84
CA ARG A 242 2.08 14.43 2.81
C ARG A 242 2.66 15.11 1.57
N VAL A 243 2.18 14.66 0.41
CA VAL A 243 2.55 15.22 -0.89
C VAL A 243 1.41 16.10 -1.38
N TYR A 244 1.45 17.37 -0.99
CA TYR A 244 0.53 18.39 -1.48
C TYR A 244 1.32 19.66 -1.71
N ARG A 245 1.04 20.33 -2.83
CA ARG A 245 1.38 21.74 -3.03
C ARG A 245 0.05 22.49 -3.03
N ALA A 246 -0.17 23.28 -2.00
CA ALA A 246 -1.20 24.30 -1.98
C ALA A 246 -0.45 25.63 -2.03
N ASP A 247 -0.73 26.45 -3.05
CA ASP A 247 -0.09 27.77 -3.16
C ASP A 247 -0.63 28.72 -2.06
N GLU A 248 -1.82 28.42 -1.53
CA GLU A 248 -2.47 29.11 -0.42
C GLU A 248 -3.14 28.09 0.51
N GLU A 249 -3.11 28.33 1.82
CA GLU A 249 -3.98 27.62 2.76
C GLU A 249 -5.42 28.04 2.51
N ILE A 250 -6.27 27.09 2.13
CA ILE A 250 -7.69 27.34 1.90
C ILE A 250 -8.46 26.80 3.09
N GLU A 251 -9.16 27.68 3.81
CA GLU A 251 -10.17 27.25 4.78
C GLU A 251 -11.36 26.61 4.03
N ALA A 252 -11.63 25.34 4.34
CA ALA A 252 -12.73 24.60 3.75
C ALA A 252 -13.74 24.19 4.82
N VAL A 253 -14.99 24.63 4.66
CA VAL A 253 -16.09 24.19 5.52
C VAL A 253 -16.69 22.91 4.95
N VAL A 254 -16.55 21.80 5.68
CA VAL A 254 -17.06 20.48 5.26
C VAL A 254 -18.20 20.05 6.18
N ARG A 255 -19.41 19.92 5.62
CA ARG A 255 -20.56 19.41 6.35
C ARG A 255 -20.55 17.88 6.40
N TYR A 256 -20.34 17.33 7.59
CA TYR A 256 -20.43 15.90 7.83
C TYR A 256 -21.81 15.49 8.36
N SER A 257 -22.20 14.24 8.10
CA SER A 257 -23.35 13.65 8.80
C SER A 257 -23.01 13.43 10.28
N PRO A 258 -24.01 13.38 11.20
CA PRO A 258 -23.76 13.18 12.63
C PRO A 258 -22.91 11.93 12.95
N ARG A 259 -23.07 10.87 12.16
CA ARG A 259 -22.30 9.62 12.29
C ARG A 259 -20.80 9.82 12.02
N ILE A 260 -20.43 10.72 11.11
CA ILE A 260 -19.05 10.95 10.68
C ILE A 260 -18.40 12.06 11.51
N ALA A 261 -19.15 13.10 11.89
CA ALA A 261 -18.66 14.26 12.65
C ALA A 261 -17.98 13.86 13.97
N ARG A 262 -18.48 12.83 14.66
CA ARG A 262 -17.86 12.27 15.86
C ARG A 262 -16.39 11.85 15.63
N TRP A 263 -16.11 11.20 14.51
CA TRP A 263 -14.79 10.65 14.20
C TRP A 263 -13.81 11.70 13.69
N ILE A 264 -14.32 12.75 13.02
CA ILE A 264 -13.49 13.84 12.51
C ILE A 264 -12.92 14.67 13.67
N ARG A 265 -13.71 14.91 14.73
CA ARG A 265 -13.26 15.60 15.95
C ARG A 265 -12.11 14.93 16.68
N GLU A 266 -11.97 13.62 16.57
CA GLU A 266 -10.91 12.86 17.26
C GLU A 266 -9.54 12.93 16.53
N ARG A 267 -9.47 13.47 15.30
CA ARG A 267 -8.33 13.30 14.39
C ARG A 267 -7.48 14.53 14.10
N GLY A 268 -7.82 15.71 14.62
CA GLY A 268 -7.03 16.91 14.39
C GLY A 268 -7.69 18.19 14.89
N PRO A 269 -7.04 19.35 14.70
CA PRO A 269 -7.64 20.65 15.02
C PRO A 269 -8.78 20.92 14.03
N VAL A 270 -10.01 20.74 14.48
CA VAL A 270 -11.21 21.04 13.70
C VAL A 270 -12.01 22.05 14.52
N GLU A 271 -12.26 23.22 13.96
CA GLU A 271 -13.13 24.22 14.58
C GLU A 271 -14.59 23.87 14.23
N GLU A 272 -15.41 23.62 15.25
CA GLU A 272 -16.83 23.29 15.08
C GLU A 272 -17.59 24.62 14.86
N LEU A 273 -18.07 24.83 13.64
CA LEU A 273 -18.92 25.98 13.31
C LEU A 273 -20.37 25.64 13.70
N GLU A 274 -20.97 26.46 14.57
CA GLU A 274 -22.37 26.35 15.02
C GLU A 274 -23.39 26.64 13.89
#